data_AF-H9UIN7-F1
#
_entry.id   AF-H9UIN7-F1
#
_cell.length_a   1.000
_cell.length_b   1.000
_cell.length_c   1.000
_cell.angle_alpha   90.00
_cell.angle_beta   90.00
_cell.angle_gamma   90.00
#
_symmetry.space_group_name_H-M   'P 1'
#
loop_
_entity.id
_entity.type
_entity.pdbx_description
1 polymer ?
#
loop_
_entity_poly.entity_id
_entity_poly.type
_entity_poly.pdbx_seq_one_letter_code
_entity_poly.pdbx_strand_id
1 'polypeptide(L)' 'MREIAGHWPGRIFLLVLLASIIGMAVVVAQGHTETAEGADPVLLFGWMTMPLVIGIVFVLVWLVAYLVYFFKFWPYR' A
#
# COMPACT_ATOMS: atom_id res chain seq x y z
N MET A 1 -9.56 27.26 1.74
CA MET A 1 -9.74 25.81 2.02
C MET A 1 -10.92 25.15 1.30
N ARG A 2 -11.94 25.90 0.82
CA ARG A 2 -13.05 25.34 0.00
C ARG A 2 -12.59 24.71 -1.32
N GLU A 3 -11.50 25.22 -1.90
CA GLU A 3 -10.90 24.70 -3.14
C GLU A 3 -10.24 23.33 -2.95
N ILE A 4 -9.53 23.11 -1.83
CA ILE A 4 -8.96 21.80 -1.47
C ILE A 4 -10.08 20.78 -1.20
N ALA A 5 -11.17 21.22 -0.57
CA ALA A 5 -12.35 20.38 -0.37
C ALA A 5 -13.09 20.05 -1.69
N GLY A 6 -12.86 20.77 -2.78
CA GLY A 6 -13.44 20.46 -4.10
C GLY A 6 -12.61 19.47 -4.93
N HIS A 7 -11.38 19.15 -4.52
CA HIS A 7 -10.44 18.36 -5.32
C HIS A 7 -10.72 16.86 -5.21
N TRP A 8 -11.79 16.41 -5.87
CA TRP A 8 -12.20 15.00 -5.97
C TRP A 8 -11.05 14.04 -6.30
N PRO A 9 -10.13 14.35 -7.23
CA PRO A 9 -9.02 13.45 -7.51
C PRO A 9 -8.07 13.27 -6.32
N GLY A 10 -7.86 14.32 -5.53
CA GLY A 10 -7.03 14.26 -4.32
C GLY A 10 -7.68 13.41 -3.25
N ARG A 11 -9.01 13.49 -3.11
CA ARG A 11 -9.77 12.63 -2.17
C ARG A 11 -9.68 11.16 -2.54
N ILE A 12 -9.82 10.81 -3.81
CA ILE A 12 -9.69 9.43 -4.28
C ILE A 12 -8.28 8.91 -3.99
N PHE A 13 -7.24 9.70 -4.29
CA PHE A 13 -5.87 9.36 -3.95
C PHE A 13 -5.68 9.09 -2.45
N LEU A 14 -6.18 9.99 -1.59
CA LEU A 14 -6.10 9.81 -0.13
C LEU A 14 -6.88 8.59 0.36
N LEU A 15 -8.05 8.29 -0.23
CA LEU A 15 -8.82 7.09 0.10
C LEU A 15 -8.08 5.81 -0.29
N VAL A 16 -7.40 5.78 -1.45
CA VAL A 16 -6.58 4.64 -1.87
C VAL A 16 -5.40 4.43 -0.92
N LEU A 17 -4.71 5.52 -0.53
CA LEU A 17 -3.63 5.44 0.47
C LEU A 17 -4.16 4.91 1.80
N LEU A 18 -5.28 5.45 2.30
CA LEU A 18 -5.88 5.00 3.54
C LEU A 18 -6.27 3.53 3.48
N ALA A 19 -6.92 3.10 2.40
CA ALA A 19 -7.31 1.71 2.18
C ALA A 19 -6.09 0.77 2.15
N SER A 20 -4.97 1.21 1.57
CA SER A 20 -3.73 0.43 1.55
C SER A 20 -3.14 0.24 2.96
N ILE A 21 -3.18 1.28 3.81
CA ILE A 21 -2.71 1.20 5.20
C ILE A 21 -3.62 0.26 6.00
N ILE A 22 -4.94 0.40 5.86
CA ILE A 22 -5.90 -0.48 6.53
C ILE A 22 -5.70 -1.93 6.08
N GLY A 23 -5.55 -2.16 4.77
CA GLY A 23 -5.25 -3.49 4.23
C GLY A 23 -3.98 -4.08 4.82
N MET A 24 -2.90 -3.29 4.90
CA MET A 24 -1.65 -3.71 5.53
C MET A 24 -1.83 -4.06 7.01
N ALA A 25 -2.53 -3.21 7.77
CA ALA A 25 -2.79 -3.44 9.19
C ALA A 25 -3.59 -4.74 9.42
N VAL A 26 -4.60 -5.01 8.57
CA VAL A 26 -5.39 -6.25 8.62
C VAL A 26 -4.52 -7.48 8.33
N VAL A 27 -3.68 -7.42 7.29
CA VAL A 27 -2.79 -8.53 6.92
C VAL A 27 -1.81 -8.87 8.05
N VAL A 28 -1.25 -7.85 8.70
CA VAL A 28 -0.38 -8.04 9.87
C VAL A 28 -1.17 -8.59 11.05
N ALA A 29 -2.34 -8.04 11.36
CA ALA A 29 -3.17 -8.46 12.49
C ALA A 29 -3.68 -9.91 12.36
N GLN A 30 -3.82 -10.42 11.13
CA GLN A 30 -4.19 -11.81 10.85
C GLN A 30 -3.01 -12.78 10.95
N GLY A 31 -1.79 -12.30 11.25
CA GLY A 31 -0.61 -13.15 11.40
C GLY A 31 -0.03 -13.66 10.07
N HIS A 32 -0.45 -13.12 8.92
CA HIS A 32 0.07 -13.53 7.61
C HIS A 32 1.56 -13.23 7.40
N THR A 33 2.13 -12.38 8.27
CA THR A 33 3.55 -12.04 8.32
C THR A 33 4.33 -12.84 9.35
N GLU A 34 3.65 -13.61 10.20
CA GLU A 34 4.26 -14.34 11.30
C GLU A 34 4.73 -15.72 10.87
N THR A 35 5.79 -16.17 11.51
CA THR A 35 6.31 -17.53 11.40
C THR A 35 6.01 -18.21 12.72
N ALA A 36 5.35 -19.38 12.68
CA ALA A 36 5.00 -20.11 13.88
C ALA A 36 6.26 -20.35 14.73
N GLU A 37 6.12 -20.27 16.06
CA GLU A 37 7.24 -20.47 16.97
C GLU A 37 7.86 -21.86 16.73
N GLY A 38 9.15 -21.88 16.36
CA GLY A 38 9.89 -23.10 16.04
C GLY A 38 9.76 -23.61 14.59
N ALA A 39 9.06 -22.90 13.71
CA ALA A 39 8.98 -23.22 12.29
C ALA A 39 9.96 -22.39 11.45
N ASP A 40 10.44 -22.98 10.34
CA ASP A 40 11.24 -22.26 9.36
C ASP A 40 10.42 -21.13 8.70
N PRO A 41 11.04 -19.98 8.39
CA PRO A 41 10.34 -18.88 7.75
C PRO A 41 9.71 -19.30 6.43
N VAL A 42 8.45 -18.92 6.21
CA VAL A 42 7.78 -19.17 4.93
C VAL A 42 8.45 -18.31 3.86
N LEU A 43 9.25 -18.96 3.02
CA LEU A 43 9.93 -18.36 1.88
C LEU A 43 9.09 -18.53 0.61
N LEU A 44 8.61 -17.42 0.07
CA LEU A 44 8.09 -17.36 -1.28
C LEU A 44 9.24 -17.43 -2.29
N PHE A 45 9.09 -18.28 -3.30
CA PHE A 45 10.08 -18.51 -4.36
C PHE A 45 11.47 -18.93 -3.86
N GLY A 46 11.59 -19.40 -2.62
CA GLY A 46 12.84 -19.87 -2.01
C GLY A 46 13.80 -18.78 -1.53
N TRP A 47 13.45 -17.49 -1.62
CA TRP A 47 14.32 -16.39 -1.19
C TRP A 47 13.60 -15.18 -0.59
N MET A 48 12.29 -14.99 -0.84
CA MET A 48 11.54 -13.86 -0.30
C MET A 48 10.76 -14.24 0.94
N THR A 49 10.89 -13.47 2.01
CA THR A 49 10.03 -13.63 3.19
C THR A 49 8.65 -13.02 2.93
N MET A 50 7.60 -13.59 3.53
CA MET A 50 6.23 -13.04 3.45
C MET A 50 6.13 -11.54 3.80
N PRO A 51 6.76 -11.04 4.89
CA PRO A 51 6.76 -9.61 5.19
C PRO A 51 7.37 -8.75 4.08
N LEU A 52 8.45 -9.23 3.46
CA LEU A 52 9.11 -8.52 2.36
C LEU A 52 8.19 -8.41 1.15
N VAL A 53 7.50 -9.50 0.78
CA VAL A 53 6.56 -9.52 -0.35
C VAL A 53 5.42 -8.54 -0.13
N ILE A 54 4.82 -8.58 1.05
CA ILE A 54 3.71 -7.69 1.42
C ILE A 54 4.18 -6.24 1.40
N GLY A 55 5.38 -5.94 1.93
CA GLY A 55 5.97 -4.61 1.90
C GLY A 55 6.21 -4.11 0.48
N ILE A 56 6.72 -4.94 -0.42
CA ILE A 56 6.92 -4.59 -1.85
C ILE A 56 5.57 -4.26 -2.49
N VAL A 57 4.55 -5.10 -2.30
CA VAL A 57 3.20 -4.87 -2.86
C VAL A 57 2.63 -3.55 -2.34
N PHE A 58 2.78 -3.26 -1.05
CA PHE A 58 2.34 -2.01 -0.44
C PHE A 58 3.01 -0.78 -1.08
N VAL A 59 4.33 -0.81 -1.24
CA VAL A 59 5.08 0.28 -1.89
C VAL A 59 4.69 0.44 -3.36
N LEU A 60 4.45 -0.66 -4.08
CA LEU A 60 4.01 -0.61 -5.48
C LEU A 60 2.63 0.04 -5.62
N VAL A 61 1.69 -0.28 -4.73
CA VAL A 61 0.36 0.37 -4.71
C VAL A 61 0.51 1.87 -4.51
N TRP A 62 1.37 2.31 -3.59
CA TRP A 62 1.66 3.72 -3.35
C TRP A 62 2.28 4.39 -4.56
N LEU A 63 3.28 3.77 -5.17
CA LEU A 63 3.94 4.29 -6.36
C LEU A 63 2.94 4.46 -7.50
N VAL A 64 2.14 3.45 -7.80
CA VAL A 64 1.13 3.52 -8.87
C VAL A 64 0.09 4.59 -8.56
N ALA A 65 -0.43 4.65 -7.33
CA ALA A 65 -1.38 5.68 -6.93
C ALA A 65 -0.78 7.09 -7.09
N TYR A 66 0.49 7.26 -6.73
CA TYR A 66 1.22 8.52 -6.87
C TYR A 66 1.42 8.89 -8.33
N LEU A 67 1.90 7.97 -9.18
CA LEU A 67 2.10 8.21 -10.61
C LEU A 67 0.78 8.55 -11.31
N VAL A 68 -0.30 7.82 -11.01
CA VAL A 68 -1.64 8.12 -11.55
C VAL A 68 -2.09 9.50 -11.12
N TYR A 69 -1.94 9.85 -9.84
CA TYR A 69 -2.30 11.17 -9.35
C TYR A 69 -1.50 12.27 -10.02
N PHE A 70 -0.17 12.10 -10.08
CA PHE A 70 0.76 13.05 -10.65
C PHE A 70 0.52 13.23 -12.16
N PHE A 71 0.56 12.17 -12.95
CA PHE A 71 0.39 12.30 -14.40
C PHE A 71 -1.02 12.70 -14.82
N LYS A 72 -2.07 12.42 -14.04
CA LYS A 72 -3.47 12.68 -14.44
C LYS A 72 -4.13 13.87 -13.76
N PHE A 73 -3.64 14.33 -12.62
CA PHE A 73 -4.28 15.43 -11.89
C PHE A 73 -3.33 16.52 -11.38
N TRP A 74 -2.02 16.40 -11.64
CA TRP A 74 -1.09 17.46 -11.26
C TRP A 74 -1.39 18.76 -12.03
N PRO A 75 -1.51 19.91 -11.32
CA PRO A 75 -1.96 21.16 -11.91
C PRO A 75 -0.89 21.89 -12.73
N TYR A 76 0.39 21.53 -12.59
CA TYR A 76 1.51 22.15 -13.33
C TYR A 76 1.81 21.44 -14.66
N ARG A 77 0.79 21.10 -15.44
CA ARG A 77 1.00 20.66 -16.82
C ARG A 77 1.11 21.83 -17.77
#